data_AF-A0AAW0AGK4-F1
#
_entry.id   AF-A0AAW0AGK4-F1
#
_cell.length_a   1.000
_cell.length_b   1.000
_cell.length_c   1.000
_cell.angle_alpha   90.00
_cell.angle_beta   90.00
_cell.angle_gamma   90.00
#
_symmetry.space_group_name_H-M   'P 1'
#
loop_
_entity.id
_entity.type
_entity.pdbx_description
1 polymer ?
#
loop_
_entity_poly.entity_id
_entity_poly.type
_entity_poly.pdbx_seq_one_letter_code
_entity_poly.pdbx_strand_id
1 'polypeptide(L)'
;MIYDTQRATATERATYYDFCISTLSAKLDGYEAILGKQKYLAGDEITLADLFHIPYASMLAVAGCDLMTTKGPNVTRWFNELTARASWVAVKDGAKSFSSY
;
A
#
# COMPACT_ATOMS: atom_id res chain seq x y z
N MET A 1 3.60 12.07 -19.36
CA MET A 1 4.64 13.02 -18.90
C MET A 1 5.32 12.37 -17.72
N ILE A 2 6.48 11.75 -17.93
CA ILE A 2 7.23 11.04 -16.89
C ILE A 2 8.09 12.10 -16.20
N TYR A 3 7.90 12.32 -14.89
CA TYR A 3 8.63 13.31 -14.12
C TYR A 3 10.10 12.90 -14.02
N ASP A 4 11.04 13.71 -14.52
CA ASP A 4 12.48 13.51 -14.34
C ASP A 4 12.89 14.04 -12.96
N THR A 5 13.01 13.13 -12.00
CA THR A 5 13.32 13.45 -10.60
C THR A 5 14.75 13.95 -10.39
N GLN A 6 15.65 13.79 -11.38
CA GLN A 6 17.07 14.19 -11.26
C GLN A 6 17.29 15.69 -11.48
N ARG A 7 16.29 16.43 -11.97
CA ARG A 7 16.39 17.87 -12.28
C ARG A 7 15.39 18.79 -11.59
N ALA A 8 14.42 18.23 -10.85
CA ALA A 8 13.39 19.01 -10.16
C ALA A 8 13.96 19.74 -8.93
N THR A 9 13.50 20.96 -8.69
CA THR A 9 13.76 21.74 -7.47
C THR A 9 13.07 21.12 -6.24
N ALA A 10 13.45 21.55 -5.04
CA ALA A 10 12.84 21.05 -3.80
C ALA A 10 11.32 21.32 -3.74
N THR A 11 10.89 22.49 -4.20
CA THR A 11 9.47 22.87 -4.26
C THR A 11 8.69 21.99 -5.22
N GLU A 12 9.22 21.73 -6.43
CA GLU A 12 8.56 20.85 -7.41
C GLU A 12 8.41 19.42 -6.88
N ARG A 13 9.42 18.90 -6.19
CA ARG A 13 9.32 17.57 -5.53
C ARG A 13 8.26 17.54 -4.44
N ALA A 14 8.16 18.58 -3.62
CA ALA A 14 7.14 18.67 -2.58
C ALA A 14 5.73 18.74 -3.17
N THR A 15 5.51 19.59 -4.17
CA THR A 15 4.20 19.68 -4.85
C THR A 15 3.82 18.37 -5.54
N TYR A 16 4.77 17.69 -6.17
CA TYR A 16 4.51 16.38 -6.78
C TYR A 16 4.19 15.31 -5.74
N TYR A 17 4.90 15.31 -4.60
CA TYR A 17 4.59 14.43 -3.47
C TYR A 17 3.16 14.65 -2.97
N ASP A 18 2.77 15.90 -2.70
CA ASP A 18 1.41 16.24 -2.24
C ASP A 18 0.34 15.80 -3.25
N PHE A 19 0.61 15.98 -4.55
CA PHE A 19 -0.26 15.50 -5.62
C PHE A 19 -0.41 13.97 -5.59
N CYS A 20 0.69 13.23 -5.42
CA CYS A 20 0.67 11.78 -5.32
C CYS A 20 -0.09 11.29 -4.08
N ILE A 21 0.13 11.90 -2.92
CA ILE A 21 -0.56 11.57 -1.67
C ILE A 21 -2.05 11.86 -1.78
N SER A 22 -2.43 13.02 -2.31
CA SER A 22 -3.83 13.39 -2.55
C SER A 22 -4.51 12.40 -3.51
N THR A 23 -3.84 12.07 -4.62
CA THR A 23 -4.34 11.09 -5.59
C THR A 23 -4.55 9.70 -4.97
N LEU A 24 -3.57 9.22 -4.19
CA LEU A 24 -3.67 7.93 -3.51
C LEU A 24 -4.80 7.94 -2.48
N SER A 25 -4.90 8.99 -1.66
CA SER A 25 -5.97 9.15 -0.68
C SER A 25 -7.35 9.08 -1.33
N ALA A 26 -7.55 9.78 -2.46
CA ALA A 26 -8.81 9.73 -3.21
C ALA A 26 -9.13 8.33 -3.77
N LYS A 27 -8.12 7.54 -4.15
CA LYS A 27 -8.34 6.14 -4.56
C LYS A 27 -8.73 5.26 -3.39
N LEU A 28 -8.15 5.48 -2.21
CA LEU A 28 -8.47 4.73 -1.01
C LEU A 28 -9.89 5.04 -0.48
N ASP A 29 -10.55 6.12 -0.90
CA ASP A 29 -11.99 6.31 -0.60
C ASP A 29 -12.85 5.19 -1.20
N GLY A 30 -12.51 4.73 -2.40
CA GLY A 30 -13.17 3.57 -3.01
C GLY A 30 -12.90 2.29 -2.23
N TYR A 31 -11.70 2.13 -1.69
CA TYR A 31 -11.31 0.99 -0.87
C TYR A 31 -12.10 0.98 0.43
N GLU A 32 -12.17 2.12 1.11
CA GLU A 32 -12.94 2.28 2.35
C GLU A 32 -14.42 1.92 2.13
N ALA A 33 -15.01 2.36 1.01
CA ALA A 33 -16.39 2.04 0.66
C ALA A 33 -16.62 0.55 0.33
N ILE A 34 -15.67 -0.11 -0.33
CA ILE A 34 -15.71 -1.56 -0.61
C ILE A 34 -15.54 -2.34 0.68
N LEU A 35 -14.49 -2.06 1.45
CA LEU A 35 -14.12 -2.76 2.68
C LEU A 35 -15.08 -2.48 3.84
N GLY A 36 -15.93 -1.46 3.73
CA GLY A 36 -17.07 -1.25 4.63
C GLY A 36 -18.21 -2.25 4.41
N LYS A 37 -18.21 -3.00 3.31
CA LYS A 37 -19.27 -3.98 2.95
C LYS A 37 -18.80 -5.43 2.98
N GLN A 38 -17.50 -5.65 2.94
CA GLN A 38 -16.88 -6.97 2.82
C GLN A 38 -15.49 -6.96 3.45
N LYS A 39 -14.96 -8.14 3.79
CA LYS A 39 -13.70 -8.24 4.54
C LYS A 39 -12.46 -7.80 3.73
N TYR A 40 -12.39 -8.21 2.47
CA TYR A 40 -11.26 -8.02 1.55
C TYR A 40 -11.71 -7.31 0.25
N LEU A 41 -10.79 -7.03 -0.68
CA LEU A 41 -11.10 -6.21 -1.86
C LEU A 41 -12.07 -6.86 -2.85
N ALA A 42 -12.16 -8.19 -2.88
CA ALA A 42 -12.98 -8.94 -3.82
C ALA A 42 -14.03 -9.87 -3.15
N GLY A 43 -14.31 -9.64 -1.86
CA GLY A 43 -15.29 -10.40 -1.10
C GLY A 43 -14.82 -10.67 0.32
N ASP A 44 -15.31 -11.74 0.93
CA ASP A 44 -14.98 -12.10 2.31
C ASP A 44 -13.77 -13.03 2.46
N GLU A 45 -13.25 -13.52 1.34
CA GLU A 45 -12.04 -14.34 1.26
C GLU A 45 -10.89 -13.58 0.62
N ILE A 46 -9.66 -13.91 1.02
CA ILE A 46 -8.46 -13.29 0.47
C ILE A 46 -8.29 -13.69 -0.99
N THR A 47 -7.96 -12.72 -1.84
CA THR A 47 -7.74 -12.96 -3.27
C THR A 47 -6.41 -12.40 -3.74
N LEU A 48 -6.10 -12.64 -5.02
CA LEU A 48 -4.94 -12.02 -5.66
C LEU A 48 -5.00 -10.48 -5.62
N ALA A 49 -6.20 -9.88 -5.62
CA ALA A 49 -6.33 -8.43 -5.51
C ALA A 49 -5.69 -7.92 -4.21
N ASP A 50 -5.91 -8.59 -3.09
CA ASP A 50 -5.34 -8.20 -1.80
C ASP A 50 -3.82 -8.40 -1.77
N LEU A 51 -3.36 -9.56 -2.23
CA LEU A 51 -1.94 -9.94 -2.26
C LEU A 51 -1.12 -9.07 -3.22
N PHE A 52 -1.73 -8.53 -4.28
CA PHE A 52 -1.05 -7.64 -5.20
C PHE A 52 -0.72 -6.28 -4.56
N HIS A 53 -1.56 -5.81 -3.63
CA HIS A 53 -1.37 -4.49 -3.01
C HIS A 53 -0.43 -4.51 -1.80
N ILE A 54 -0.34 -5.63 -1.07
CA ILE A 54 0.39 -5.68 0.20
C ILE A 54 1.88 -5.25 0.12
N PRO A 55 2.68 -5.56 -0.92
CA PRO A 55 4.07 -5.14 -0.96
C PRO A 55 4.19 -3.62 -1.13
N TYR A 56 3.40 -3.04 -2.03
CA TYR A 56 3.39 -1.60 -2.25
C TYR A 56 2.87 -0.84 -1.03
N ALA A 57 1.78 -1.31 -0.42
CA ALA A 57 1.22 -0.70 0.79
C ALA A 57 2.22 -0.72 1.96
N SER A 58 3.00 -1.80 2.10
CA SER A 58 4.03 -1.90 3.14
C SER A 58 5.22 -0.96 2.91
N MET A 59 5.55 -0.66 1.65
CA MET A 59 6.61 0.30 1.33
C MET A 59 6.21 1.76 1.57
N LEU A 60 4.91 2.09 1.60
CA LEU A 60 4.44 3.47 1.82
C LEU A 60 4.91 4.03 3.17
N ALA A 61 4.87 3.22 4.24
CA ALA A 61 5.34 3.65 5.56
C ALA A 61 6.85 3.97 5.55
N VAL A 62 7.64 3.16 4.84
CA VAL A 62 9.08 3.41 4.65
C VAL A 62 9.33 4.69 3.86
N ALA A 63 8.43 5.02 2.93
CA ALA A 63 8.45 6.25 2.15
C ALA A 63 7.84 7.48 2.88
N GLY A 64 7.47 7.35 4.16
CA GLY A 64 6.91 8.46 4.95
C GLY A 64 5.41 8.74 4.73
N CYS A 65 4.68 7.80 4.14
CA CYS A 65 3.23 7.89 3.93
C CYS A 65 2.48 6.98 4.92
N ASP A 66 1.57 7.57 5.71
CA ASP A 66 0.84 6.88 6.77
C ASP A 66 -0.62 6.50 6.40
N LEU A 67 -1.03 6.75 5.15
CA LEU A 67 -2.41 6.59 4.68
C LEU A 67 -3.00 5.20 4.95
N MET A 68 -2.18 4.16 4.94
CA MET A 68 -2.63 2.79 5.25
C MET A 68 -3.13 2.61 6.69
N THR A 69 -2.78 3.55 7.58
CA THR A 69 -3.18 3.58 9.00
C THR A 69 -4.05 4.79 9.37
N THR A 70 -4.10 5.82 8.52
CA THR A 70 -4.82 7.08 8.79
C THR A 70 -6.05 7.29 7.90
N LYS A 71 -6.21 6.54 6.79
CA LYS A 71 -7.31 6.77 5.85
C LYS A 71 -8.69 6.54 6.44
N GLY A 72 -8.86 5.50 7.24
CA GLY A 72 -10.16 5.06 7.74
C GLY A 72 -10.11 3.68 8.38
N PRO A 73 -11.14 3.31 9.16
CA PRO A 73 -11.15 2.07 9.92
C PRO A 73 -11.11 0.81 9.04
N ASN A 74 -11.74 0.82 7.85
CA ASN A 74 -11.82 -0.38 7.03
C ASN A 74 -10.52 -0.64 6.27
N VAL A 75 -9.90 0.40 5.68
CA VAL A 75 -8.57 0.31 5.06
C VAL A 75 -7.52 -0.11 6.11
N THR A 76 -7.57 0.50 7.30
CA THR A 76 -6.64 0.18 8.39
C THR A 76 -6.79 -1.27 8.85
N ARG A 77 -8.04 -1.74 9.07
CA ARG A 77 -8.33 -3.15 9.39
C ARG A 77 -7.76 -4.09 8.34
N TRP A 78 -8.12 -3.86 7.07
CA TRP A 78 -7.69 -4.68 5.94
C TRP A 78 -6.17 -4.78 5.86
N PHE A 79 -5.46 -3.65 5.93
CA PHE A 79 -4.01 -3.62 5.89
C PHE A 79 -3.35 -4.35 7.07
N ASN A 80 -3.86 -4.15 8.29
CA ASN A 80 -3.36 -4.81 9.48
C ASN A 80 -3.57 -6.33 9.43
N GLU A 81 -4.74 -6.78 9.00
CA GLU A 81 -5.02 -8.22 8.84
C GLU A 81 -4.10 -8.86 7.80
N LEU A 82 -3.88 -8.21 6.67
CA LEU A 82 -2.98 -8.68 5.61
C LEU A 82 -1.53 -8.78 6.08
N THR A 83 -1.04 -7.74 6.76
CA THR A 83 0.35 -7.67 7.22
C THR A 83 0.65 -8.54 8.44
N ALA A 84 -0.37 -8.94 9.21
CA ALA A 84 -0.23 -9.88 10.30
C ALA A 84 -0.14 -11.36 9.84
N ARG A 85 -0.43 -11.66 8.57
CA ARG A 85 -0.42 -13.05 8.07
C ARG A 85 0.97 -13.65 8.15
N ALA A 86 1.07 -14.87 8.68
CA ALA A 86 2.34 -15.61 8.77
C ALA A 86 3.04 -15.73 7.40
N SER A 87 2.27 -15.92 6.32
CA SER A 87 2.80 -15.98 4.95
C SER A 87 3.45 -14.67 4.51
N TRP A 88 2.91 -13.52 4.93
CA TRP A 88 3.51 -12.22 4.64
C TRP A 88 4.73 -11.97 5.51
N VAL A 89 4.62 -12.22 6.83
CA VAL A 89 5.74 -12.07 7.77
C VAL A 89 6.97 -12.88 7.34
N ALA A 90 6.77 -14.04 6.73
CA ALA A 90 7.86 -14.88 6.22
C ALA A 90 8.63 -14.28 5.02
N VAL A 91 8.04 -13.35 4.26
CA VAL A 91 8.59 -12.85 2.99
C VAL A 91 8.77 -11.33 2.91
N LYS A 92 8.19 -10.57 3.84
CA LYS A 92 8.18 -9.09 3.81
C LYS A 92 9.57 -8.46 3.78
N ASP A 93 10.58 -9.15 4.32
CA ASP A 93 11.97 -8.70 4.38
C ASP A 93 12.83 -9.31 3.25
N GLY A 94 12.20 -9.89 2.24
CA GLY A 94 12.85 -10.59 1.12
C GLY A 94 12.69 -12.11 1.21
N ALA A 95 12.56 -12.75 0.04
CA ALA A 95 12.51 -14.20 -0.04
C ALA A 95 13.89 -14.81 0.18
N LYS A 96 13.98 -15.82 1.03
CA LYS A 96 15.22 -16.60 1.18
C LYS A 96 15.46 -17.40 -0.09
N SER A 97 16.59 -17.17 -0.74
CA SER A 97 17.07 -18.06 -1.79
C SER A 97 17.74 -19.27 -1.14
N PHE A 98 17.40 -20.46 -1.63
CA PHE A 98 18.18 -21.66 -1.37
C PHE A 98 19.13 -21.83 -2.55
N SER A 99 20.33 -21.26 -2.46
CA SER A 99 21.38 -21.60 -3.42
C SER A 99 22.00 -22.91 -2.97
N SER A 100 21.67 -23.98 -3.70
CA SER A 100 22.33 -25.29 -3.62
C SER A 100 22.55 -25.82 -5.03
N TYR A 101 23.23 -25.04 -5.87
CA TYR A 101 23.85 -25.50 -7.11
C TYR A 101 25.11 -24.67 -7.34
#